data_AF-A0A0C3CTY3-F1
#
_entry.id   AF-A0A0C3CTY3-F1
#
_cell.length_a   1.000
_cell.length_b   1.000
_cell.length_c   1.000
_cell.angle_alpha   90.00
_cell.angle_beta   90.00
_cell.angle_gamma   90.00
#
_symmetry.space_group_name_H-M   'P 1'
#
loop_
_entity.id
_entity.type
_entity.pdbx_description
1 polymer ?
#
loop_
_entity_poly.entity_id
_entity_poly.type
_entity_poly.pdbx_seq_one_letter_code
_entity_poly.pdbx_strand_id
1 'polypeptide(L)'
;MATLIRSTKSGPEWTKNELRGYNITVTPQNVAAFFGNPTLPQPSVHQIILDNEEYPPDGIANKDDRHFFFYMEEAMAIPPGEESAVGDFTARLLALLGYDVATDRFIRQRKDIPLFMCGGHTHAKPDVCVVNRNLGIPVLLVQEDKRHLEVEVPDPEPQLIAQAIAAFQHNNTPAEDGGAAYPSEDRSRHHHDGLYADILQDRHDARPCRRRRDC
;
A
#
# COMPACT_ATOMS: atom_id res chain seq x y z
N MET A 1 -29.13 15.92 -12.54
CA MET A 1 -27.79 15.30 -12.48
C MET A 1 -26.85 16.35 -11.93
N ALA A 2 -26.25 16.13 -10.76
CA ALA A 2 -25.38 17.13 -10.14
C ALA A 2 -24.07 17.22 -10.93
N THR A 3 -23.68 18.43 -11.32
CA THR A 3 -22.37 18.72 -11.90
C THR A 3 -21.33 18.54 -10.81
N LEU A 4 -20.53 17.48 -10.88
CA LEU A 4 -19.43 17.29 -9.94
C LEU A 4 -18.34 18.32 -10.26
N ILE A 5 -18.22 19.37 -9.45
CA ILE A 5 -17.17 20.37 -9.62
C ILE A 5 -15.84 19.70 -9.27
N ARG A 6 -14.94 19.62 -10.25
CA ARG A 6 -13.57 19.11 -10.04
C ARG A 6 -12.75 20.21 -9.38
N SER A 7 -12.37 20.01 -8.13
CA SER A 7 -11.45 20.89 -7.39
C SER A 7 -10.13 20.18 -7.12
N THR A 8 -9.08 20.93 -6.80
CA THR A 8 -7.85 20.36 -6.27
C THR A 8 -8.12 19.77 -4.88
N LYS A 9 -7.68 18.53 -4.64
CA LYS A 9 -7.83 17.82 -3.35
C LYS A 9 -6.59 16.99 -3.05
N SER A 10 -6.12 17.00 -1.83
CA SER A 10 -5.03 16.10 -1.42
C SER A 10 -5.46 14.63 -1.52
N GLY A 11 -4.51 13.72 -1.70
CA GLY A 11 -4.78 12.29 -1.79
C GLY A 11 -5.62 11.73 -0.62
N PRO A 12 -5.36 12.12 0.64
CA PRO A 12 -6.20 11.72 1.78
C PRO A 12 -7.66 12.18 1.70
N GLU A 13 -7.95 13.23 0.93
CA GLU A 13 -9.31 13.75 0.72
C GLU A 13 -10.04 13.08 -0.46
N TRP A 14 -9.38 12.16 -1.18
CA TRP A 14 -10.03 11.44 -2.28
C TRP A 14 -11.06 10.47 -1.74
N THR A 15 -12.21 10.48 -2.40
CA THR A 15 -13.34 9.61 -2.12
C THR A 15 -13.80 8.95 -3.42
N LYS A 16 -14.85 8.12 -3.34
CA LYS A 16 -15.50 7.55 -4.54
C LYS A 16 -15.99 8.61 -5.53
N ASN A 17 -16.21 9.85 -5.07
CA ASN A 17 -16.60 10.95 -5.95
C ASN A 17 -15.47 11.33 -6.91
N GLU A 18 -14.22 11.32 -6.46
CA GLU A 18 -13.05 11.59 -7.32
C GLU A 18 -12.90 10.48 -8.37
N LEU A 19 -12.99 9.21 -7.95
CA LEU A 19 -12.94 8.08 -8.90
C LEU A 19 -14.01 8.20 -9.98
N ARG A 20 -15.27 8.48 -9.59
CA ARG A 20 -16.37 8.73 -10.55
C ARG A 20 -16.12 9.97 -11.40
N GLY A 21 -15.66 11.06 -10.79
CA GLY A 21 -15.42 12.35 -11.43
C GLY A 21 -14.32 12.29 -12.49
N TYR A 22 -13.31 11.44 -12.30
CA TYR A 22 -12.22 11.19 -13.26
C TYR A 22 -12.42 9.94 -14.12
N ASN A 23 -13.57 9.26 -14.00
CA ASN A 23 -13.88 8.03 -14.73
C ASN A 23 -12.83 6.92 -14.52
N ILE A 24 -12.36 6.78 -13.27
CA ILE A 24 -11.44 5.73 -12.86
C ILE A 24 -12.24 4.53 -12.36
N THR A 25 -11.91 3.35 -12.89
CA THR A 25 -12.51 2.08 -12.48
C THR A 25 -11.42 1.15 -11.96
N VAL A 26 -11.67 0.55 -10.80
CA VAL A 26 -10.79 -0.47 -10.22
C VAL A 26 -11.36 -1.85 -10.56
N THR A 27 -10.54 -2.70 -11.16
CA THR A 27 -10.90 -4.08 -11.50
C THR A 27 -10.03 -5.05 -10.73
N PRO A 28 -10.60 -5.89 -9.85
CA PRO A 28 -9.84 -6.93 -9.18
C PRO A 28 -9.22 -7.88 -10.19
N GLN A 29 -7.94 -8.19 -10.01
CA GLN A 29 -7.22 -9.18 -10.81
C GLN A 29 -6.73 -10.31 -9.91
N ASN A 30 -6.74 -11.53 -10.42
CA ASN A 30 -6.08 -12.64 -9.74
C ASN A 30 -4.57 -12.61 -10.00
N VAL A 31 -3.83 -13.36 -9.18
CA VAL A 31 -2.36 -13.46 -9.23
C VAL A 31 -1.86 -13.78 -10.64
N ALA A 32 -2.48 -14.74 -11.32
CA ALA A 32 -2.06 -15.16 -12.66
C ALA A 32 -2.26 -14.05 -13.71
N ALA A 33 -3.37 -13.33 -13.66
CA ALA A 33 -3.66 -12.22 -14.57
C ALA A 33 -2.73 -11.02 -14.32
N PHE A 34 -2.42 -10.73 -13.05
CA PHE A 34 -1.59 -9.60 -12.68
C PHE A 34 -0.09 -9.86 -12.92
N PHE A 35 0.46 -10.95 -12.38
CA PHE A 35 1.89 -11.25 -12.47
C PHE A 35 2.28 -12.06 -13.72
N GLY A 36 1.30 -12.53 -14.50
CA GLY A 36 1.54 -13.48 -15.59
C GLY A 36 1.96 -14.88 -15.11
N ASN A 37 1.92 -15.13 -13.80
CA ASN A 37 2.31 -16.39 -13.17
C ASN A 37 1.33 -16.70 -12.02
N PRO A 38 0.68 -17.88 -12.00
CA PRO A 38 -0.25 -18.24 -10.92
C PRO A 38 0.45 -18.55 -9.59
N THR A 39 1.76 -18.77 -9.58
CA THR A 39 2.51 -19.19 -8.40
C THR A 39 3.43 -18.08 -7.92
N LEU A 40 3.14 -17.59 -6.72
CA LEU A 40 4.00 -16.63 -6.02
C LEU A 40 5.24 -17.35 -5.45
N PRO A 41 6.39 -16.66 -5.36
CA PRO A 41 7.55 -17.19 -4.67
C PRO A 41 7.22 -17.45 -3.19
N GLN A 42 7.84 -18.48 -2.62
CA GLN A 42 7.75 -18.72 -1.18
C GLN A 42 8.43 -17.57 -0.42
N PRO A 43 7.81 -17.04 0.65
CA PRO A 43 8.42 -15.97 1.43
C PRO A 43 9.69 -16.49 2.13
N SER A 44 10.70 -15.63 2.27
CA SER A 44 11.99 -15.98 2.88
C SER A 44 11.98 -15.93 4.43
N VAL A 45 10.80 -15.90 5.04
CA VAL A 45 10.64 -15.78 6.49
C VAL A 45 10.71 -17.14 7.17
N HIS A 46 11.02 -17.16 8.47
CA HIS A 46 11.05 -18.42 9.22
C HIS A 46 9.68 -19.08 9.27
N GLN A 47 9.68 -20.41 9.17
CA GLN A 47 8.45 -21.22 9.14
C GLN A 47 7.57 -20.99 10.39
N ILE A 48 8.17 -20.64 11.53
CA ILE A 48 7.42 -20.32 12.76
C ILE A 48 6.41 -19.18 12.57
N ILE A 49 6.69 -18.21 11.69
CA ILE A 49 5.77 -17.12 11.34
C ILE A 49 4.62 -17.62 10.46
N LEU A 50 4.90 -18.59 9.59
CA LEU A 50 3.93 -19.14 8.64
C LEU A 50 3.00 -20.18 9.27
N ASP A 51 3.50 -20.92 10.27
CA ASP A 51 2.79 -22.03 10.91
C ASP A 51 1.91 -21.59 12.08
N ASN A 52 2.03 -20.35 12.56
CA ASN A 52 1.36 -19.87 13.76
C ASN A 52 0.60 -18.56 13.51
N GLU A 53 -0.70 -18.57 13.77
CA GLU A 53 -1.56 -17.36 13.72
C GLU A 53 -1.34 -16.44 14.92
N GLU A 54 -0.91 -16.99 16.06
CA GLU A 54 -0.68 -16.29 17.33
C GLU A 54 0.73 -16.58 17.85
N TYR A 55 1.18 -15.81 18.86
CA TYR A 55 2.47 -16.04 19.49
C TYR A 55 2.58 -17.48 20.07
N PRO A 56 3.58 -18.28 19.65
CA PRO A 56 3.71 -19.66 20.10
C PRO A 56 3.91 -19.79 21.62
N PRO A 57 3.26 -20.76 22.29
CA PRO A 57 3.34 -20.91 23.75
C PRO A 57 4.75 -21.27 24.25
N ASP A 58 5.52 -22.01 23.44
CA ASP A 58 6.90 -22.39 23.75
C ASP A 58 7.89 -21.22 23.57
N GLY A 59 7.41 -20.08 23.06
CA GLY A 59 8.19 -18.89 22.79
C GLY A 59 9.05 -18.98 21.53
N ILE A 60 9.65 -17.85 21.17
CA ILE A 60 10.50 -17.71 19.99
C ILE A 60 11.87 -17.18 20.39
N ALA A 61 12.92 -17.93 20.03
CA ALA A 61 14.30 -17.56 20.34
C ALA A 61 14.82 -16.41 19.46
N ASN A 62 14.46 -16.41 18.16
CA ASN A 62 14.86 -15.37 17.24
C ASN A 62 14.15 -14.05 17.57
N LYS A 63 14.93 -12.98 17.73
CA LYS A 63 14.42 -11.65 18.09
C LYS A 63 13.49 -11.08 17.03
N ASP A 64 13.83 -11.24 15.75
CA ASP A 64 13.09 -10.64 14.65
C ASP A 64 11.73 -11.29 14.46
N ASP A 65 11.67 -12.61 14.60
CA ASP A 65 10.41 -13.38 14.60
C ASP A 65 9.54 -13.03 15.81
N ARG A 66 10.14 -12.91 16.99
CA ARG A 66 9.42 -12.48 18.19
C ARG A 66 8.80 -11.10 18.01
N HIS A 67 9.56 -10.16 17.43
CA HIS A 67 9.07 -8.83 17.13
C HIS A 67 7.93 -8.83 16.11
N PHE A 68 7.95 -9.74 15.13
CA PHE A 68 6.83 -9.87 14.18
C PHE A 68 5.50 -10.06 14.92
N PHE A 69 5.42 -11.00 15.86
CA PHE A 69 4.20 -11.25 16.63
C PHE A 69 3.82 -10.07 17.53
N PHE A 70 4.78 -9.41 18.18
CA PHE A 70 4.48 -8.23 19.01
C PHE A 70 3.87 -7.08 18.19
N TYR A 71 4.45 -6.76 17.02
CA TYR A 71 3.89 -5.73 16.16
C TYR A 71 2.54 -6.15 15.56
N MET A 72 2.36 -7.43 15.24
CA MET A 72 1.08 -7.96 14.76
C MET A 72 -0.01 -7.82 15.82
N GLU A 73 0.25 -8.23 17.06
CA GLU A 73 -0.67 -8.09 18.19
C GLU A 73 -1.06 -6.63 18.44
N GLU A 74 -0.09 -5.72 18.43
CA GLU A 74 -0.34 -4.27 18.57
C GLU A 74 -1.15 -3.70 17.39
N ALA A 75 -0.91 -4.17 16.15
CA ALA A 75 -1.69 -3.73 14.99
C ALA A 75 -3.13 -4.27 15.00
N MET A 76 -3.35 -5.43 15.63
CA MET A 76 -4.68 -6.03 15.82
C MET A 76 -5.40 -5.45 17.04
N ALA A 77 -4.66 -4.92 18.01
CA ALA A 77 -5.21 -4.11 19.07
C ALA A 77 -5.63 -2.75 18.49
N ILE A 78 -6.90 -2.41 18.66
CA ILE A 78 -7.41 -1.06 18.34
C ILE A 78 -7.73 -0.38 19.67
N PRO A 79 -6.71 0.13 20.40
CA PRO A 79 -6.94 0.86 21.63
C PRO A 79 -7.76 2.14 21.34
N PRO A 80 -8.86 2.39 22.08
CA PRO A 80 -9.66 3.59 21.87
C PRO A 80 -8.84 4.87 22.10
N GLY A 81 -8.84 5.76 21.10
CA GLY A 81 -8.20 7.07 21.20
C GLY A 81 -6.70 7.11 20.89
N GLU A 82 -6.11 6.00 20.46
CA GLU A 82 -4.71 5.92 20.03
C GLU A 82 -4.60 5.78 18.49
N GLU A 83 -3.44 6.13 17.93
CA GLU A 83 -3.14 5.84 16.54
C GLU A 83 -2.93 4.34 16.36
N SER A 84 -3.44 3.78 15.27
CA SER A 84 -3.23 2.38 14.93
C SER A 84 -1.76 2.05 14.66
N ALA A 85 -1.31 0.90 15.15
CA ALA A 85 0.04 0.38 14.93
C ALA A 85 0.21 -0.35 13.58
N VAL A 86 -0.82 -0.38 12.72
CA VAL A 86 -0.77 -1.03 11.40
C VAL A 86 0.38 -0.51 10.54
N GLY A 87 0.66 0.80 10.58
CA GLY A 87 1.79 1.39 9.85
C GLY A 87 3.15 0.87 10.32
N ASP A 88 3.32 0.70 11.63
CA ASP A 88 4.55 0.17 12.22
C ASP A 88 4.72 -1.33 11.92
N PHE A 89 3.66 -2.11 12.08
CA PHE A 89 3.66 -3.52 11.69
C PHE A 89 3.97 -3.71 10.21
N THR A 90 3.33 -2.93 9.33
CA THR A 90 3.55 -3.00 7.88
C THR A 90 5.01 -2.66 7.53
N ALA A 91 5.58 -1.60 8.11
CA ALA A 91 6.97 -1.25 7.87
C ALA A 91 7.91 -2.37 8.33
N ARG A 92 7.62 -3.01 9.47
CA ARG A 92 8.39 -4.14 9.97
C ARG A 92 8.25 -5.38 9.08
N LEU A 93 7.05 -5.67 8.61
CA LEU A 93 6.76 -6.79 7.71
C LEU A 93 7.54 -6.64 6.40
N LEU A 94 7.54 -5.45 5.79
CA LEU A 94 8.29 -5.19 4.56
C LEU A 94 9.80 -5.38 4.77
N ALA A 95 10.34 -4.95 5.91
CA ALA A 95 11.76 -5.15 6.23
C ALA A 95 12.08 -6.65 6.42
N LEU A 96 11.21 -7.39 7.12
CA LEU A 96 11.35 -8.82 7.32
C LEU A 96 11.31 -9.61 6.00
N LEU A 97 10.46 -9.19 5.07
CA LEU A 97 10.36 -9.75 3.71
C LEU A 97 11.49 -9.28 2.77
N GLY A 98 12.37 -8.40 3.24
CA GLY A 98 13.55 -7.96 2.51
C GLY A 98 13.28 -6.93 1.42
N TYR A 99 12.20 -6.15 1.50
CA TYR A 99 11.89 -5.08 0.53
C TYR A 99 12.89 -3.92 0.56
N ASP A 100 13.73 -3.85 1.60
CA ASP A 100 14.81 -2.89 1.80
C ASP A 100 16.22 -3.54 1.76
N VAL A 101 16.34 -4.80 1.35
CA VAL A 101 17.64 -5.50 1.25
C VAL A 101 18.49 -4.98 0.09
N ALA A 102 17.84 -4.59 -1.01
CA ALA A 102 18.55 -3.98 -2.13
C ALA A 102 19.18 -2.65 -1.70
N THR A 103 20.44 -2.40 -2.07
CA THR A 103 21.22 -1.22 -1.62
C THR A 103 20.59 0.13 -1.97
N ASP A 104 19.64 0.12 -2.92
CA ASP A 104 18.94 1.28 -3.42
C ASP A 104 17.49 1.35 -2.93
N ARG A 105 17.05 0.53 -1.97
CA ARG A 105 15.68 0.59 -1.42
C ARG A 105 15.67 0.82 0.07
N PHE A 106 14.67 1.56 0.54
CA PHE A 106 14.42 1.73 1.96
C PHE A 106 12.94 1.99 2.22
N ILE A 107 12.49 1.61 3.41
CA ILE A 107 11.10 1.77 3.83
C ILE A 107 10.92 3.15 4.47
N ARG A 108 9.84 3.85 4.12
CA ARG A 108 9.42 5.11 4.73
C ARG A 108 7.95 5.05 5.09
N GLN A 109 7.64 5.62 6.25
CA GLN A 109 6.26 5.95 6.61
C GLN A 109 5.95 7.41 6.22
N ARG A 110 4.67 7.66 5.91
CA ARG A 110 4.10 9.02 5.73
C ARG A 110 4.87 9.92 4.75
N LYS A 111 5.43 9.35 3.68
CA LYS A 111 6.18 10.12 2.65
C LYS A 111 5.22 11.06 1.93
N ASP A 112 5.55 12.35 1.93
CA ASP A 112 4.79 13.33 1.16
C ASP A 112 5.18 13.25 -0.34
N ILE A 113 4.20 13.05 -1.21
CA ILE A 113 4.40 12.93 -2.66
C ILE A 113 3.61 14.05 -3.34
N PRO A 114 4.24 14.93 -4.15
CA PRO A 114 3.53 15.94 -4.91
C PRO A 114 2.48 15.32 -5.83
N LEU A 115 1.27 15.88 -5.83
CA LEU A 115 0.17 15.50 -6.72
C LEU A 115 -0.27 16.72 -7.50
N PHE A 116 -0.29 16.64 -8.83
CA PHE A 116 -0.82 17.68 -9.70
C PHE A 116 -2.20 17.29 -10.21
N MET A 117 -3.21 18.09 -9.90
CA MET A 117 -4.59 17.85 -10.35
C MET A 117 -5.41 19.13 -10.44
N CYS A 118 -6.37 19.15 -11.37
CA CYS A 118 -7.25 20.31 -11.59
C CYS A 118 -6.50 21.64 -11.80
N GLY A 119 -5.30 21.59 -12.39
CA GLY A 119 -4.48 22.79 -12.62
C GLY A 119 -3.74 23.32 -11.38
N GLY A 120 -3.78 22.60 -10.25
CA GLY A 120 -3.10 22.97 -9.01
C GLY A 120 -2.22 21.85 -8.46
N HIS A 121 -1.29 22.23 -7.59
CA HIS A 121 -0.46 21.30 -6.83
C HIS A 121 -1.09 21.03 -5.47
N THR A 122 -0.99 19.78 -5.05
CA THR A 122 -1.36 19.26 -3.74
C THR A 122 -0.41 18.10 -3.40
N HIS A 123 -0.80 17.23 -2.48
CA HIS A 123 0.03 16.12 -2.02
C HIS A 123 -0.79 14.85 -1.82
N ALA A 124 -0.11 13.71 -1.90
CA ALA A 124 -0.59 12.41 -1.47
C ALA A 124 0.42 11.83 -0.47
N LYS A 125 -0.09 11.06 0.51
CA LYS A 125 0.73 10.57 1.62
C LYS A 125 0.34 9.12 1.95
N PRO A 126 1.03 8.12 1.36
CA PRO A 126 0.88 6.73 1.79
C PRO A 126 1.27 6.58 3.27
N ASP A 127 0.62 5.66 3.98
CA ASP A 127 0.99 5.37 5.37
C ASP A 127 2.38 4.71 5.42
N VAL A 128 2.66 3.78 4.50
CA VAL A 128 3.99 3.16 4.30
C VAL A 128 4.33 3.09 2.81
N CYS A 129 5.61 3.24 2.47
CA CYS A 129 6.10 3.06 1.10
C CYS A 129 7.53 2.51 1.08
N VAL A 130 7.89 1.86 -0.03
CA VAL A 130 9.29 1.53 -0.35
C VAL A 130 9.76 2.55 -1.37
N VAL A 131 10.90 3.18 -1.10
CA VAL A 131 11.47 4.23 -1.94
C VAL A 131 12.77 3.72 -2.55
N ASN A 132 12.93 3.93 -3.86
CA ASN A 132 14.23 3.77 -4.50
C ASN A 132 15.09 5.00 -4.19
N ARG A 133 16.22 4.83 -3.49
CA ARG A 133 17.15 5.88 -3.07
C ARG A 133 17.76 6.63 -4.25
N ASN A 134 18.15 5.92 -5.31
CA ASN A 134 18.82 6.54 -6.46
C ASN A 134 17.86 7.43 -7.25
N LEU A 135 16.59 7.03 -7.30
CA LEU A 135 15.55 7.75 -8.03
C LEU A 135 14.77 8.74 -7.14
N GLY A 136 14.86 8.58 -5.81
CA GLY A 136 14.06 9.34 -4.84
C GLY A 136 12.56 9.09 -4.96
N ILE A 137 12.15 7.97 -5.58
CA ILE A 137 10.76 7.70 -5.95
C ILE A 137 10.15 6.51 -5.21
N PRO A 138 8.85 6.55 -4.86
CA PRO A 138 8.13 5.39 -4.36
C PRO A 138 7.97 4.32 -5.44
N VAL A 139 8.28 3.07 -5.09
CA VAL A 139 8.09 1.87 -5.93
C VAL A 139 7.03 0.92 -5.38
N LEU A 140 6.70 1.05 -4.09
CA LEU A 140 5.60 0.35 -3.43
C LEU A 140 4.88 1.34 -2.51
N LEU A 141 3.55 1.29 -2.49
CA LEU A 141 2.68 2.15 -1.68
C LEU A 141 1.75 1.26 -0.86
N VAL A 142 1.58 1.57 0.41
CA VAL A 142 0.62 0.93 1.30
C VAL A 142 -0.25 2.00 1.95
N GLN A 143 -1.56 1.80 1.86
CA GLN A 143 -2.56 2.63 2.49
C GLN A 143 -3.26 1.81 3.57
N GLU A 144 -3.20 2.29 4.81
CA GLU A 144 -3.94 1.69 5.91
C GLU A 144 -5.44 1.85 5.70
N ASP A 145 -6.16 0.80 6.05
CA ASP A 145 -7.60 0.85 6.17
C ASP A 145 -8.01 1.41 7.53
N LYS A 146 -8.41 2.68 7.54
CA LYS A 146 -8.76 3.42 8.77
C LYS A 146 -10.20 3.16 9.25
N ARG A 147 -10.83 2.06 8.80
CA ARG A 147 -12.18 1.61 9.23
C ARG A 147 -12.38 1.48 10.75
N HIS A 148 -11.29 1.36 11.50
CA HIS A 148 -11.34 1.24 12.96
C HIS A 148 -11.64 2.58 13.67
N LEU A 149 -11.54 3.72 12.99
CA LEU A 149 -11.94 5.01 13.55
C LEU A 149 -13.48 5.11 13.54
N GLU A 150 -14.08 5.55 14.65
CA GLU A 150 -15.54 5.61 14.84
C GLU A 150 -16.29 6.57 13.89
N VAL A 151 -15.56 7.35 13.09
CA VAL A 151 -16.10 8.28 12.09
C VAL A 151 -16.27 7.55 10.76
N GLU A 152 -17.21 7.97 9.90
CA GLU A 152 -17.28 7.51 8.51
C GLU A 152 -15.97 7.80 7.77
N VAL A 153 -15.02 6.87 7.86
CA VAL A 153 -13.73 6.99 7.21
C VAL A 153 -13.89 6.73 5.72
N PRO A 154 -13.28 7.57 4.86
CA PRO A 154 -13.31 7.33 3.42
C PRO A 154 -12.70 5.96 3.10
N ASP A 155 -13.35 5.23 2.19
CA ASP A 155 -12.80 4.04 1.56
C ASP A 155 -11.31 4.27 1.20
N PRO A 156 -10.38 3.40 1.64
CA PRO A 156 -8.95 3.60 1.37
C PRO A 156 -8.61 3.48 -0.12
N GLU A 157 -9.46 2.85 -0.94
CA GLU A 157 -9.24 2.65 -2.38
C GLU A 157 -9.01 3.99 -3.12
N PRO A 158 -9.91 4.99 -3.04
CA PRO A 158 -9.66 6.33 -3.58
C PRO A 158 -8.33 6.97 -3.17
N GLN A 159 -7.94 6.83 -1.89
CA GLN A 159 -6.70 7.42 -1.37
C GLN A 159 -5.47 6.72 -1.97
N LEU A 160 -5.49 5.39 -2.03
CA LEU A 160 -4.43 4.60 -2.63
C LEU A 160 -4.27 4.89 -4.13
N ILE A 161 -5.38 5.05 -4.87
CA ILE A 161 -5.36 5.47 -6.27
C ILE A 161 -4.74 6.87 -6.43
N ALA A 162 -5.09 7.82 -5.56
CA ALA A 162 -4.50 9.16 -5.58
C ALA A 162 -2.98 9.12 -5.38
N GLN A 163 -2.51 8.27 -4.46
CA GLN A 163 -1.09 8.05 -4.18
C GLN A 163 -0.37 7.40 -5.36
N ALA A 164 -1.00 6.42 -6.01
CA ALA A 164 -0.46 5.79 -7.21
C ALA A 164 -0.31 6.80 -8.36
N ILE A 165 -1.30 7.69 -8.56
CA ILE A 165 -1.22 8.78 -9.53
C ILE A 165 -0.09 9.75 -9.17
N ALA A 166 0.02 10.16 -7.90
CA ALA A 166 1.07 11.05 -7.43
C ALA A 166 2.46 10.44 -7.65
N ALA A 167 2.66 9.17 -7.29
CA ALA A 167 3.89 8.45 -7.54
C ALA A 167 4.18 8.38 -9.04
N PHE A 168 3.20 8.03 -9.88
CA PHE A 168 3.39 8.01 -11.33
C PHE A 168 3.80 9.37 -11.90
N GLN A 169 3.17 10.46 -11.46
CA GLN A 169 3.53 11.82 -11.89
C GLN A 169 4.97 12.16 -11.48
N HIS A 170 5.32 11.89 -10.22
CA HIS A 170 6.66 12.12 -9.69
C HIS A 170 7.71 11.31 -10.46
N ASN A 171 7.42 10.05 -10.78
CA ASN A 171 8.31 9.14 -11.50
C ASN A 171 8.53 9.52 -12.97
N ASN A 172 7.58 10.26 -13.56
CA ASN A 172 7.65 10.68 -14.96
C ASN A 172 7.97 12.17 -15.13
N THR A 173 8.21 12.90 -14.02
CA THR A 173 8.68 14.28 -14.11
C THR A 173 10.17 14.25 -14.45
N PRO A 174 10.61 14.92 -15.53
CA PRO A 174 12.04 14.99 -15.84
C PRO A 174 12.78 15.58 -14.64
N ALA A 175 13.81 14.88 -14.16
CA ALA A 175 14.70 15.47 -13.17
C ALA A 175 15.28 16.75 -13.77
N GLU A 176 15.07 17.90 -13.11
CA GLU A 176 15.60 19.19 -13.59
C GLU A 176 17.15 19.23 -13.60
N ASP A 177 17.81 18.19 -13.09
CA ASP A 177 19.26 18.02 -13.13
C ASP A 177 19.68 16.90 -14.11
N GLY A 178 19.85 17.26 -15.39
CA GLY A 178 21.00 16.88 -16.21
C GLY A 178 21.39 15.39 -16.41
N GLY A 179 20.53 14.41 -16.14
CA GLY A 179 20.83 12.98 -16.33
C GLY A 179 19.77 12.25 -17.12
N ALA A 180 19.95 12.21 -18.46
CA ALA A 180 19.24 11.38 -19.45
C ALA A 180 17.77 11.02 -19.14
N ALA A 181 16.84 11.81 -19.69
CA ALA A 181 15.49 11.35 -19.96
C ALA A 181 15.55 10.07 -20.81
N TYR A 182 14.99 8.96 -20.32
CA TYR A 182 14.81 7.77 -21.14
C TYR A 182 13.86 8.11 -22.30
N PRO A 183 14.29 8.01 -23.58
CA PRO A 183 13.42 8.26 -24.71
C PRO A 183 12.24 7.30 -24.71
N SER A 184 11.07 7.81 -25.05
CA SER A 184 9.79 7.10 -25.07
C SER A 184 9.74 5.83 -25.93
N GLU A 185 10.75 5.59 -26.77
CA GLU A 185 10.82 4.44 -27.68
C GLU A 185 11.35 3.15 -27.03
N ASP A 186 12.01 3.22 -25.87
CA ASP A 186 12.52 2.02 -25.16
C ASP A 186 11.52 1.40 -24.17
N ARG A 187 10.34 2.02 -24.01
CA ARG A 187 9.23 1.51 -23.18
C ARG A 187 8.70 0.14 -23.63
N SER A 188 8.94 -0.28 -24.88
CA SER A 188 8.49 -1.58 -25.38
C SER A 188 9.45 -2.74 -25.11
N ARG A 189 10.71 -2.49 -24.70
CA ARG A 189 11.71 -3.56 -24.48
C ARG A 189 11.98 -3.89 -23.02
N HIS A 190 11.60 -3.02 -22.09
CA HIS A 190 11.67 -3.28 -20.64
C HIS A 190 10.34 -3.67 -20.02
N HIS A 191 9.38 -4.09 -20.84
CA HIS A 191 8.09 -4.62 -20.40
C HIS A 191 8.18 -5.93 -19.57
N HIS A 192 9.39 -6.43 -19.29
CA HIS A 192 9.62 -7.63 -18.47
C HIS A 192 10.05 -7.37 -17.02
N ASP A 193 10.45 -6.14 -16.65
CA ASP A 193 10.85 -5.80 -15.27
C ASP A 193 9.86 -4.81 -14.63
N GLY A 194 8.59 -5.22 -14.61
CA GLY A 194 7.41 -4.39 -14.41
C GLY A 194 7.42 -3.44 -13.20
N LEU A 195 7.14 -2.17 -13.48
CA LEU A 195 6.50 -1.22 -12.56
C LEU A 195 5.12 -1.77 -12.17
N TYR A 196 5.07 -2.59 -11.14
CA TYR A 196 3.83 -2.97 -10.47
C TYR A 196 3.65 -2.06 -9.25
N ALA A 197 2.63 -1.21 -9.29
CA ALA A 197 2.07 -0.69 -8.06
C ALA A 197 1.33 -1.86 -7.41
N ASP A 198 1.97 -2.56 -6.48
CA ASP A 198 1.27 -3.59 -5.70
C ASP A 198 0.27 -2.88 -4.79
N ILE A 199 -1.02 -3.13 -5.07
CA ILE A 199 -2.15 -2.68 -4.25
C ILE A 199 -2.48 -3.86 -3.34
N LEU A 200 -1.83 -3.94 -2.18
CA LEU A 200 -2.25 -4.84 -1.10
C LEU A 200 -3.37 -4.15 -0.33
N GLN A 201 -4.62 -4.54 -0.58
CA GLN A 201 -5.75 -4.17 0.25
C GLN A 201 -6.26 -5.44 0.92
N ASP A 202 -6.07 -5.54 2.23
CA ASP A 202 -6.56 -6.66 3.02
C ASP A 202 -8.08 -6.51 3.24
N ARG A 203 -8.84 -7.47 2.70
CA ARG A 203 -10.29 -7.57 2.89
C ARG A 203 -10.58 -8.74 3.83
N HIS A 204 -10.69 -8.45 5.12
CA HIS A 204 -11.35 -9.35 6.06
C HIS A 204 -12.86 -9.44 5.75
N ASP A 205 -13.26 -10.53 5.09
CA ASP A 205 -14.67 -10.95 4.94
C ASP A 205 -15.19 -11.53 6.27
N ALA A 206 -15.77 -10.68 7.12
CA ALA A 206 -16.54 -11.13 8.27
C ALA A 206 -17.88 -11.73 7.79
N ARG A 207 -17.96 -13.06 7.64
CA ARG A 207 -19.24 -13.75 7.48
C ARG A 207 -19.95 -13.87 8.84
N PRO A 208 -21.23 -13.46 8.97
CA PRO A 208 -21.98 -13.68 10.19
C PRO A 208 -22.45 -15.16 10.27
N CYS A 209 -21.95 -15.88 11.28
CA CYS A 209 -22.43 -17.20 11.66
C CYS A 209 -23.91 -17.12 12.12
N ARG A 210 -24.83 -17.56 11.26
CA ARG A 210 -26.22 -17.88 11.64
C ARG A 210 -26.22 -19.09 12.58
N ARG A 211 -26.56 -18.89 13.86
CA ARG A 211 -27.08 -19.99 14.70
C ARG A 211 -28.61 -20.06 14.55
N ARG A 212 -29.08 -21.08 13.84
CA ARG A 212 -30.45 -21.61 14.00
C ARG A 212 -30.58 -22.17 15.42
N ARG A 213 -31.63 -21.79 16.13
CA ARG A 213 -32.22 -22.60 17.21
C ARG A 213 -33.51 -23.15 16.64
N ASP A 214 -33.57 -24.46 16.45
CA ASP A 214 -34.82 -25.21 16.33
C ASP A 214 -34.95 -26.07 17.59
N CYS A 215 -36.17 -26.03 18.15
CA CYS A 215 -36.84 -26.93 19.09
C CYS A 215 -36.04 -27.71 20.13
#